data_AF-A0A494XIB1-F1
#
_entry.id   AF-A0A494XIB1-F1
#
_cell.length_a   1.000
_cell.length_b   1.000
_cell.length_c   1.000
_cell.angle_alpha   90.00
_cell.angle_beta   90.00
_cell.angle_gamma   90.00
#
_symmetry.space_group_name_H-M   'P 1'
#
loop_
_entity.id
_entity.type
_entity.pdbx_description
1 polymer ?
#
loop_
_entity_poly.entity_id
_entity_poly.type
_entity_poly.pdbx_seq_one_letter_code
_entity_poly.pdbx_strand_id
1 'polypeptide(L)' 'MKNLIESQLYNPSVVLPMVALMELMVSLDFNLGQVGAVVATRGARAALHRSRDLLCSLHGAHA' A
#
# COMPACT_ATOMS: atom_id res chain seq x y z
N MET A 1 -15.84 40.13 11.16
CA MET A 1 -15.50 38.71 11.46
C MET A 1 -14.70 37.99 10.36
N LYS A 2 -14.40 38.60 9.20
CA LYS A 2 -13.58 37.97 8.13
C LYS A 2 -12.06 37.99 8.43
N ASN A 3 -11.58 39.09 9.03
CA ASN A 3 -10.15 39.30 9.32
C ASN A 3 -9.58 38.33 10.38
N LEU A 4 -10.43 37.81 11.27
CA LEU A 4 -10.05 36.77 12.26
C LEU A 4 -9.90 35.40 11.61
N ILE A 5 -10.68 35.09 10.58
CA ILE A 5 -10.60 33.82 9.85
C ILE A 5 -9.33 33.82 9.00
N GLU A 6 -9.03 34.90 8.28
CA GLU A 6 -7.79 35.02 7.47
C GLU A 6 -6.52 34.96 8.34
N SER A 7 -6.55 35.57 9.53
CA SER A 7 -5.42 35.51 10.46
C SER A 7 -5.25 34.12 11.11
N GLN A 8 -6.33 33.35 11.28
CA GLN A 8 -6.28 31.98 11.80
C GLN A 8 -5.96 30.93 10.71
N LEU A 9 -6.29 31.22 9.45
CA LEU A 9 -6.10 30.29 8.32
C LEU A 9 -4.62 30.09 7.96
N TYR A 10 -3.78 31.09 8.24
CA TYR A 10 -2.32 31.01 8.14
C TYR A 10 -1.63 30.80 9.50
N ASN A 11 -2.40 30.59 10.57
CA ASN A 11 -1.85 30.37 11.90
C ASN A 11 -1.18 28.99 11.91
N PRO A 12 0.09 28.88 12.37
CA PRO A 12 0.83 27.61 12.43
C PRO A 12 0.03 26.45 13.05
N SER A 13 -0.90 26.76 13.96
CA SER A 13 -1.81 25.82 14.61
C SER A 13 -2.74 25.04 13.66
N VAL A 14 -2.96 25.48 12.41
CA VAL A 14 -3.81 24.79 11.43
C VAL A 14 -2.97 24.14 10.33
N VAL A 15 -1.88 24.78 9.93
CA VAL A 15 -0.95 24.25 8.91
C VAL A 15 -0.19 23.03 9.44
N LEU A 16 0.29 23.07 10.69
CA LEU A 16 1.01 21.95 11.31
C LEU A 16 0.17 20.65 11.37
N PRO A 17 -1.11 20.67 11.82
CA PRO A 17 -1.97 19.49 11.76
C PRO A 17 -2.18 18.95 10.35
N MET A 18 -2.36 19.82 9.35
CA MET A 18 -2.59 19.36 7.97
C MET A 18 -1.37 18.66 7.39
N VAL A 19 -0.16 19.15 7.69
CA VAL A 19 1.09 18.48 7.33
C VAL A 19 1.21 17.12 8.01
N ALA A 20 0.92 17.05 9.32
CA ALA A 20 0.94 15.79 10.06
C ALA A 20 -0.07 14.76 9.50
N LEU A 21 -1.25 15.21 9.08
CA LEU A 21 -2.25 14.36 8.42
C LEU A 21 -1.77 13.86 7.05
N MET A 22 -1.11 14.71 6.25
CA MET A 22 -0.51 14.26 4.99
C MET A 22 0.61 13.26 5.22
N GLU A 23 1.49 13.47 6.19
CA GLU A 23 2.57 12.52 6.53
C GLU A 23 2.01 11.18 7.00
N LEU A 24 0.93 11.19 7.79
CA LEU A 24 0.22 9.97 8.18
C LEU A 24 -0.39 9.26 6.98
N MET A 25 -1.07 10.00 6.09
CA MET A 25 -1.72 9.42 4.91
C MET A 25 -0.69 8.79 3.96
N VAL A 26 0.45 9.46 3.74
CA VAL A 26 1.57 8.93 2.94
C VAL A 26 2.20 7.71 3.61
N SER A 27 2.40 7.73 4.93
CA SER A 27 2.99 6.61 5.66
C SER A 27 2.10 5.37 5.65
N LEU A 28 0.78 5.55 5.78
CA LEU A 28 -0.20 4.48 5.73
C LEU A 28 -0.29 3.87 4.33
N ASP A 29 -0.31 4.69 3.28
CA ASP A 29 -0.35 4.24 1.89
C ASP A 29 0.93 3.47 1.51
N PHE A 30 2.10 3.96 1.93
CA PHE A 30 3.38 3.28 1.69
C PHE A 30 3.49 1.95 2.43
N ASN A 31 2.94 1.85 3.64
CA ASN A 31 2.93 0.60 4.40
C ASN A 31 2.06 -0.46 3.71
N LEU A 32 0.85 -0.07 3.29
CA LEU A 32 -0.07 -0.94 2.57
C LEU A 32 0.47 -1.37 1.20
N GLY A 33 1.10 -0.46 0.45
CA GLY A 33 1.71 -0.78 -0.84
C GLY A 33 2.82 -1.84 -0.73
N GLN A 34 3.72 -1.69 0.25
CA GLN A 34 4.78 -2.68 0.50
C GLN A 34 4.24 -4.03 0.96
N VAL A 35 3.30 -4.03 1.91
CA VAL A 35 2.68 -5.28 2.38
C VAL A 35 1.94 -5.96 1.23
N GLY A 36 1.20 -5.19 0.42
CA GLY A 36 0.50 -5.66 -0.77
C GLY A 36 1.45 -6.28 -1.79
N ALA A 37 2.58 -5.63 -2.08
CA ALA A 37 3.61 -6.16 -2.98
C ALA A 37 4.23 -7.46 -2.46
N VAL A 38 4.53 -7.55 -1.16
CA VAL A 38 5.07 -8.78 -0.53
C VAL A 38 4.05 -9.91 -0.59
N VAL A 39 2.78 -9.64 -0.28
CA VAL A 39 1.71 -10.65 -0.35
C VAL A 39 1.47 -11.10 -1.79
N ALA A 40 1.42 -10.17 -2.75
CA ALA A 40 1.23 -10.48 -4.17
C ALA A 40 2.39 -11.31 -4.72
N THR A 41 3.64 -10.93 -4.43
CA THR A 41 4.81 -11.68 -4.89
C THR A 41 4.90 -13.07 -4.25
N ARG A 42 4.62 -13.20 -2.95
CA ARG A 42 4.57 -14.51 -2.27
C ARG A 42 3.43 -15.38 -2.81
N GLY A 43 2.25 -14.79 -3.01
CA GLY A 43 1.10 -15.45 -3.61
C GLY A 43 1.38 -15.92 -5.03
N ALA A 44 2.01 -15.08 -5.86
CA ALA A 44 2.43 -15.43 -7.21
C ALA A 44 3.45 -16.56 -7.22
N ARG A 45 4.47 -16.52 -6.34
CA ARG A 45 5.43 -17.64 -6.21
C ARG A 45 4.75 -18.93 -5.78
N ALA A 46 3.84 -18.88 -4.82
CA ALA A 46 3.10 -20.06 -4.36
C ALA A 46 2.22 -20.65 -5.48
N ALA A 47 1.55 -19.79 -6.25
CA ALA A 47 0.74 -20.19 -7.40
C ALA A 47 1.60 -20.78 -8.53
N LEU A 48 2.75 -20.17 -8.84
CA LEU A 48 3.69 -20.67 -9.85
C LEU A 48 4.35 -21.99 -9.43
N HIS A 49 4.64 -22.18 -8.15
CA HIS A 49 5.15 -23.46 -7.64
C HIS A 49 4.09 -24.54 -7.79
N ARG A 50 2.85 -24.25 -7.35
CA ARG A 50 1.70 -25.15 -7.52
C ARG A 50 1.41 -25.47 -8.98
N SER A 51 1.49 -24.50 -9.89
CA SER A 51 1.25 -24.74 -11.31
C SER A 51 2.33 -25.61 -11.94
N ARG A 52 3.60 -25.44 -11.54
CA ARG A 52 4.70 -26.34 -11.96
C ARG A 52 4.50 -27.76 -11.47
N ASP A 53 4.13 -27.95 -10.21
CA ASP A 53 3.87 -29.29 -9.67
C ASP A 53 2.74 -30.00 -10.45
N LEU A 54 1.67 -29.26 -10.78
CA LEU A 54 0.56 -29.77 -11.58
C LEU A 54 0.98 -30.08 -13.03
N LEU A 55 1.75 -29.20 -13.67
CA LEU A 55 2.25 -29.43 -15.03
C LEU A 55 3.22 -30.61 -15.12
N CYS A 56 4.10 -30.78 -14.14
CA CYS A 56 4.99 -31.95 -14.06
C CYS A 56 4.21 -33.24 -13.81
N SER A 57 3.20 -33.21 -12.93
CA SER A 57 2.29 -34.35 -12.72
C SER A 57 1.51 -34.71 -13.98
N LEU A 58 1.09 -33.72 -14.78
CA LEU A 58 0.36 -33.95 -16.03
C LEU A 58 1.28 -34.52 -17.12
N HIS A 59 2.51 -34.04 -17.23
CA HIS A 59 3.50 -34.54 -18.19
C HIS A 59 3.96 -35.97 -17.90
N GLY A 60 4.08 -36.34 -16.62
CA GLY A 60 4.41 -37.71 -16.21
C GLY A 60 3.28 -38.73 -16.38
N ALA A 61 2.02 -38.28 -16.54
CA ALA A 61 0.86 -39.14 -16.73
C ALA A 61 0.53 -39.42 -18.22
N HIS A 62 1.27 -38.81 -19.16
CA HIS A 62 1.08 -38.96 -20.62
C HIS A 62 2.25 -39.69 -21.32
N ALA A 63 3.15 -40.31 -20.54
CA ALA A 63 4.22 -41.20 -21.01
C ALA A 63 3.97 -42.62 -20.50
#